data_AF-A0A0Q8WFU9-F1
#
_entry.id   AF-A0A0Q8WFU9-F1
#
_cell.length_a   1.000
_cell.length_b   1.000
_cell.length_c   1.000
_cell.angle_alpha   90.00
_cell.angle_beta   90.00
_cell.angle_gamma   90.00
#
_symmetry.space_group_name_H-M   'P 1'
#
loop_
_entity.id
_entity.type
_entity.pdbx_description
1 polymer ?
#
loop_
_entity_poly.entity_id
_entity_poly.type
_entity_poly.pdbx_seq_one_letter_code
_entity_poly.pdbx_strand_id
1 'polypeptide(L)'
;MIDLADCIPVTAYEIPDRHRRRVELRDHTCRFPHCTRPAARCDLDHATPHNKGGPTCPCNLVPLCRRHHRAKTHSAWDYEVTSPGHYQWTSPTGLTFTVTPDR
;
A
#
# COMPACT_ATOMS: atom_id res chain seq x y z
N MET A 1 15.10 -0.03 -17.98
CA MET A 1 14.75 -1.14 -17.07
C MET A 1 14.16 -0.52 -15.81
N ILE A 2 12.98 -0.92 -15.34
CA ILE A 2 12.43 -0.45 -14.05
C ILE A 2 12.88 -1.47 -13.01
N ASP A 3 13.84 -1.10 -12.17
CA ASP A 3 14.05 -1.85 -10.92
C ASP A 3 12.79 -1.70 -10.07
N LEU A 4 12.27 -2.78 -9.48
CA LEU A 4 11.12 -2.78 -8.57
C LEU A 4 11.53 -2.63 -7.10
N ALA A 5 12.83 -2.74 -6.76
CA ALA A 5 13.40 -2.54 -5.41
C ALA A 5 13.79 -1.08 -5.05
N ASP A 6 14.47 -0.32 -5.92
CA ASP A 6 14.64 1.16 -5.87
C ASP A 6 13.53 2.02 -5.19
N CYS A 7 13.73 2.46 -3.95
CA CYS A 7 12.83 3.40 -3.28
C CYS A 7 13.30 4.84 -3.48
N ILE A 8 12.94 5.46 -4.62
CA ILE A 8 13.24 6.87 -4.90
C ILE A 8 12.09 7.73 -4.34
N PRO A 9 12.32 8.59 -3.33
CA PRO A 9 11.28 9.43 -2.77
C PRO A 9 11.08 10.73 -3.53
N VAL A 10 9.88 11.30 -3.39
CA VAL A 10 9.59 12.72 -3.67
C VAL A 10 9.02 13.40 -2.43
N THR A 11 9.21 14.72 -2.36
CA THR A 11 8.72 15.55 -1.24
C THR A 11 7.23 15.91 -1.37
N ALA A 12 6.69 15.91 -2.60
CA ALA A 12 5.28 16.22 -2.85
C ALA A 12 4.32 15.15 -2.31
N TYR A 13 3.13 15.57 -1.89
CA TYR A 13 2.04 14.65 -1.52
C TYR A 13 1.52 13.88 -2.72
N GLU A 14 1.40 14.56 -3.86
CA GLU A 14 0.93 13.97 -5.12
C GLU A 14 1.84 12.84 -5.57
N ILE A 15 1.23 11.73 -5.98
CA ILE A 15 1.93 10.50 -6.34
C ILE A 15 2.20 10.53 -7.85
N PRO A 16 3.47 10.62 -8.28
CA PRO A 16 3.82 10.59 -9.70
C PRO A 16 3.47 9.24 -10.34
N ASP A 17 3.14 9.26 -11.63
CA ASP A 17 2.79 8.05 -12.40
C ASP A 17 3.83 6.94 -12.33
N ARG A 18 5.12 7.30 -12.27
CA ARG A 18 6.21 6.31 -12.12
C ARG A 18 6.13 5.53 -10.81
N HIS A 19 5.68 6.15 -9.71
CA HIS A 19 5.50 5.47 -8.43
C HIS A 19 4.23 4.64 -8.44
N ARG A 20 3.15 5.18 -9.02
CA ARG A 20 1.90 4.44 -9.23
C ARG A 20 2.13 3.14 -10.00
N ARG A 21 2.72 3.24 -11.20
CA ARG A 21 2.99 2.09 -12.07
C ARG A 21 3.84 1.03 -11.36
N ARG A 22 4.79 1.47 -10.55
CA ARG A 22 5.67 0.57 -9.81
C ARG A 22 4.95 -0.17 -8.70
N VAL A 23 4.09 0.50 -7.95
CA VAL A 23 3.25 -0.14 -6.95
C VAL A 23 2.29 -1.14 -7.62
N GLU A 24 1.68 -0.77 -8.74
CA GLU A 24 0.80 -1.66 -9.50
C GLU A 24 1.51 -2.93 -9.97
N LEU A 25 2.75 -2.81 -10.48
CA LEU A 25 3.59 -3.93 -10.89
C LEU A 25 4.14 -4.75 -9.72
N ARG A 26 4.24 -4.19 -8.52
CA ARG A 26 4.68 -4.94 -7.33
C ARG A 26 3.54 -5.75 -6.72
N ASP A 27 2.38 -5.12 -6.59
CA ASP A 27 1.34 -5.58 -5.67
C ASP A 27 0.17 -6.29 -6.37
N HIS A 28 -0.02 -6.00 -7.66
CA HIS A 28 -1.00 -6.57 -8.60
C HIS A 28 -2.48 -6.36 -8.23
N THR A 29 -2.83 -6.49 -6.96
CA THR A 29 -4.16 -6.37 -6.38
C THR A 29 -4.14 -5.50 -5.12
N CYS A 30 -5.33 -5.15 -4.63
CA CYS A 30 -5.54 -4.50 -3.35
C CYS A 30 -4.91 -5.32 -2.22
N ARG A 31 -4.11 -4.68 -1.37
CA ARG A 31 -3.33 -5.37 -0.31
C ARG A 31 -4.07 -5.63 0.99
N PHE A 32 -5.38 -5.42 1.01
CA PHE A 32 -6.26 -5.87 2.09
C PHE A 32 -6.45 -7.40 2.02
N PRO A 33 -6.55 -8.12 3.15
CA PRO A 33 -6.69 -9.58 3.16
C PRO A 33 -7.75 -10.11 2.17
N HIS A 34 -7.34 -11.05 1.32
CA HIS A 34 -8.16 -11.76 0.33
C HIS A 34 -8.82 -10.88 -0.76
N CYS A 35 -8.46 -9.60 -0.88
CA CYS A 35 -9.02 -8.74 -1.91
C CYS A 35 -8.34 -8.97 -3.27
N THR A 36 -9.12 -9.26 -4.30
CA THR A 36 -8.61 -9.51 -5.66
C THR A 36 -8.77 -8.32 -6.61
N ARG A 37 -9.22 -7.15 -6.12
CA ARG A 37 -9.39 -5.98 -6.99
C ARG A 37 -8.03 -5.55 -7.55
N PRO A 38 -7.90 -5.32 -8.87
CA PRO A 38 -6.63 -4.90 -9.47
C PRO A 38 -6.08 -3.61 -8.85
N ALA A 39 -4.77 -3.56 -8.62
CA ALA A 39 -4.07 -2.40 -8.05
C ALA A 39 -4.25 -1.13 -8.91
N ALA A 40 -4.37 -1.28 -10.23
CA ALA A 40 -4.65 -0.18 -11.17
C ALA A 40 -6.04 0.49 -10.92
N ARG A 41 -6.91 -0.13 -10.12
CA ARG A 41 -8.22 0.42 -9.71
C ARG A 41 -8.27 0.77 -8.22
N CYS A 42 -7.10 0.92 -7.59
CA CYS A 42 -6.95 1.23 -6.19
C CYS A 42 -6.45 2.67 -5.98
N ASP A 43 -6.84 3.21 -4.83
CA ASP A 43 -6.17 4.38 -4.25
C ASP A 43 -4.80 3.92 -3.73
N LEU A 44 -3.83 4.83 -3.69
CA LEU A 44 -2.51 4.55 -3.13
C LEU A 44 -2.42 5.23 -1.77
N ASP A 45 -2.40 4.41 -0.73
CA ASP A 45 -2.32 4.85 0.66
C ASP A 45 -0.86 5.04 1.08
N HIS A 46 -0.57 6.15 1.75
CA HIS A 46 0.69 6.34 2.45
C HIS A 46 0.64 5.56 3.77
N ALA A 47 1.43 4.48 3.88
CA ALA A 47 1.49 3.64 5.07
C ALA A 47 1.86 4.44 6.31
N THR A 48 2.98 5.17 6.23
CA THR A 48 3.26 6.31 7.09
C THR A 48 2.64 7.55 6.44
N PRO A 49 1.67 8.22 7.08
CA PRO A 49 1.01 9.38 6.50
C PRO A 49 1.99 10.49 6.12
N HIS A 50 1.77 11.13 4.97
CA HIS A 50 2.64 12.21 4.47
C HIS A 50 2.74 13.39 5.45
N ASN A 51 1.62 13.79 6.06
CA ASN A 51 1.58 14.84 7.10
C ASN A 51 2.26 14.45 8.42
N LYS A 52 2.68 13.19 8.58
CA LYS A 52 3.48 12.68 9.69
C LYS A 52 4.95 12.41 9.28
N GLY A 53 5.38 12.96 8.14
CA GLY A 53 6.74 12.81 7.63
C GLY A 53 6.96 11.58 6.74
N GLY A 54 5.89 10.86 6.38
CA GLY A 54 5.97 9.74 5.46
C GLY A 54 6.36 10.19 4.04
N PRO A 55 7.42 9.62 3.42
CA PRO A 55 7.80 10.00 2.07
C PRO A 55 6.77 9.52 1.05
N THR A 56 6.61 10.27 -0.04
CA THR A 56 5.92 9.75 -1.21
C THR A 56 6.92 8.93 -2.02
N CYS A 57 6.88 7.61 -1.85
CA CYS A 57 7.80 6.68 -2.51
C CYS A 57 7.15 5.29 -2.64
N PRO A 58 7.59 4.45 -3.58
CA PRO A 58 6.99 3.13 -3.78
C PRO A 58 6.98 2.26 -2.52
N CYS A 59 8.01 2.36 -1.66
CA CYS A 59 8.08 1.57 -0.43
C CYS A 59 7.09 2.01 0.67
N ASN A 60 6.57 3.24 0.62
CA ASN A 60 5.56 3.75 1.56
C ASN A 60 4.13 3.76 0.97
N LEU A 61 3.97 3.47 -0.32
CA LEU A 61 2.69 3.47 -1.00
C LEU A 61 2.09 2.06 -1.08
N VAL A 62 0.81 1.94 -0.73
CA VAL A 62 0.09 0.65 -0.66
C VAL A 62 -1.23 0.76 -1.42
N PRO A 63 -1.51 -0.13 -2.40
CA PRO A 63 -2.75 -0.07 -3.15
C PRO A 63 -3.89 -0.65 -2.32
N LEU A 64 -4.87 0.20 -2.02
CA LEU A 64 -6.12 -0.17 -1.36
C LEU A 64 -7.30 0.27 -2.20
N CYS A 65 -8.25 -0.63 -2.41
CA CYS A 65 -9.48 -0.22 -3.06
C CYS A 65 -10.25 0.76 -2.17
N ARG A 66 -11.08 1.62 -2.75
CA ARG A 66 -11.80 2.65 -2.00
C ARG A 66 -12.55 2.13 -0.76
N ARG A 67 -13.10 0.91 -0.82
CA ARG A 67 -13.76 0.25 0.30
C ARG A 67 -12.78 -0.04 1.45
N HIS A 68 -11.64 -0.64 1.16
CA HIS A 68 -10.65 -1.03 2.18
C HIS A 68 -9.79 0.14 2.65
N HIS A 69 -9.54 1.12 1.78
CA HIS A 69 -8.95 2.39 2.19
C HIS A 69 -9.80 3.06 3.27
N ARG A 70 -11.11 3.19 3.04
CA ARG A 70 -12.05 3.68 4.06
C ARG A 70 -12.11 2.81 5.32
N ALA A 71 -12.00 1.48 5.19
CA ALA A 71 -11.94 0.61 6.37
C ALA A 71 -10.74 0.95 7.25
N LYS A 72 -9.55 1.10 6.68
CA LYS A 72 -8.35 1.53 7.41
C LYS A 72 -8.48 2.96 7.97
N THR A 73 -9.06 3.89 7.22
CA THR A 73 -9.17 5.29 7.65
C THR A 73 -10.22 5.50 8.76
N HIS A 74 -11.33 4.76 8.75
CA HIS A 74 -12.51 5.06 9.57
C HIS A 74 -12.88 3.96 10.57
N SER A 75 -12.02 2.96 10.75
CA SER A 75 -12.22 1.90 11.74
C SER A 75 -10.88 1.48 12.35
N ALA A 76 -10.89 0.44 13.18
CA ALA A 76 -9.68 -0.06 13.85
C ALA A 76 -8.89 -1.10 13.01
N TRP A 77 -9.09 -1.14 11.69
CA TRP A 77 -8.21 -1.90 10.80
C TRP A 77 -6.88 -1.15 10.66
N ASP A 78 -5.78 -1.85 10.84
CA ASP A 78 -4.44 -1.29 10.70
C ASP A 78 -3.49 -2.29 10.03
N TYR A 79 -2.34 -1.81 9.55
CA TYR A 79 -1.29 -2.65 9.01
C TYR A 79 0.11 -2.09 9.18
N GLU A 80 1.08 -2.99 9.18
CA GLU A 80 2.50 -2.67 9.08
C GLU A 80 3.05 -3.14 7.72
N VAL A 81 3.95 -2.33 7.13
CA VAL A 81 4.74 -2.74 5.96
C VAL A 81 6.03 -3.37 6.46
N THR A 82 6.11 -4.71 6.45
CA THR A 82 7.28 -5.43 6.96
C THR A 82 8.44 -5.43 5.97
N SER A 83 8.13 -5.38 4.68
CA SER A 83 9.04 -5.07 3.58
C SER A 83 8.22 -4.60 2.37
N PRO A 84 8.81 -3.99 1.33
CA PRO A 84 8.04 -3.57 0.16
C PRO A 84 7.23 -4.72 -0.45
N GLY A 85 5.89 -4.60 -0.44
CA GLY A 85 4.96 -5.64 -0.90
C GLY A 85 4.52 -6.62 0.19
N HIS A 86 5.16 -6.66 1.36
CA HIS A 86 4.79 -7.54 2.46
C HIS A 86 4.09 -6.75 3.56
N TYR A 87 2.87 -7.19 3.90
CA TYR A 87 2.01 -6.47 4.83
C TYR A 87 1.52 -7.40 5.94
N GLN A 88 1.53 -6.90 7.17
CA GLN A 88 0.88 -7.54 8.30
C GLN A 88 -0.33 -6.71 8.71
N TRP A 89 -1.52 -7.21 8.43
CA TRP A 89 -2.77 -6.56 8.81
C TRP A 89 -3.24 -7.03 10.18
N THR A 90 -3.83 -6.10 10.94
CA THR A 90 -4.52 -6.37 12.20
C THR A 90 -5.97 -5.91 12.06
N SER A 91 -6.90 -6.83 12.32
CA SER A 91 -8.33 -6.54 12.37
C SER A 91 -8.73 -5.83 13.67
N PRO A 92 -9.91 -5.20 13.72
CA PRO A 92 -10.45 -4.60 14.94
C PRO A 92 -10.55 -5.55 16.13
N THR A 93 -10.63 -6.86 15.90
CA THR A 93 -10.71 -7.90 16.93
C THR A 93 -9.35 -8.53 17.26
N GLY A 94 -8.25 -8.01 16.71
CA GLY A 94 -6.89 -8.47 16.98
C GLY A 94 -6.41 -9.66 16.14
N LEU A 95 -7.22 -10.17 15.19
CA LEU A 95 -6.74 -11.18 14.24
C LEU A 95 -5.72 -10.58 13.29
N THR A 96 -4.64 -11.32 13.03
CA THR A 96 -3.57 -10.91 12.13
C THR A 96 -3.60 -11.66 10.81
N PHE A 97 -3.23 -10.98 9.72
CA PHE A 97 -3.19 -11.53 8.38
C PHE A 97 -1.91 -11.11 7.66
N THR A 98 -1.15 -12.10 7.19
CA THR A 98 0.01 -11.85 6.32
C THR A 98 -0.45 -11.78 4.87
N VAL A 99 -0.15 -10.67 4.21
CA VAL A 99 -0.60 -10.38 2.84
C VAL A 99 0.65 -10.09 2.01
N THR A 100 1.01 -11.01 1.09
CA THR A 100 2.18 -10.86 0.16
C THR A 100 1.76 -11.01 -1.31
N PRO A 101 2.46 -10.43 -2.30
CA PRO A 101 2.15 -10.61 -3.70
C PRO A 101 2.11 -12.10 -4.02
N ASP A 102 1.17 -12.51 -4.86
CA ASP A 102 1.18 -13.84 -5.44
C ASP A 102 2.47 -13.95 -6.29
N ARG A 103 3.21 -15.04 -6.11
CA ARG A 103 4.52 -15.27 -6.75
C ARG A 103 4.49 -15.07 -8.27
#